data_AF-A0A0M8V5A1-F1
#
_entry.id   AF-A0A0M8V5A1-F1
#
_cell.length_a   1.000
_cell.length_b   1.000
_cell.length_c   1.000
_cell.angle_alpha   90.00
_cell.angle_beta   90.00
_cell.angle_gamma   90.00
#
_symmetry.space_group_name_H-M   'P 1'
#
loop_
_entity.id
_entity.type
_entity.pdbx_description
1 polymer ?
#
loop_
_entity_poly.entity_id
_entity_poly.type
_entity_poly.pdbx_seq_one_letter_code
_entity_poly.pdbx_strand_id
1 'polypeptide(L)'
;MPAPDGLNPVSSGDQCVQTYSQRTQTDVWHFYDDMRQAAPTWKEVCARSAMSNWMNTQSMQPFPTQFTQPNRLLDRDAYWYYAPEFAGCSATAATVKCTVK
;
A
#
# COMPACT_ATOMS: atom_id res chain seq x y z
N MET A 1 3.81 12.02 -4.15
CA MET A 1 5.24 11.82 -4.51
C MET A 1 5.93 11.28 -3.27
N PRO A 2 6.88 10.33 -3.36
CA PRO A 2 7.61 9.90 -2.16
C PRO A 2 8.26 11.12 -1.50
N ALA A 3 8.23 11.19 -0.17
CA ALA A 3 8.94 12.23 0.55
C ALA A 3 10.45 12.17 0.20
N PRO A 4 11.14 13.31 0.04
CA PRO A 4 12.56 13.36 -0.28
C PRO A 4 13.47 12.57 0.68
N ASP A 5 12.99 12.27 1.89
CA ASP A 5 13.63 11.49 2.96
C ASP A 5 12.80 10.24 3.34
N GLY A 6 11.98 9.73 2.43
CA GLY A 6 11.16 8.53 2.67
C GLY A 6 11.99 7.31 3.06
N LEU A 7 11.45 6.46 3.93
CA LEU A 7 12.13 5.27 4.49
C LEU A 7 12.55 4.22 3.45
N ASN A 8 12.00 4.30 2.23
CA ASN A 8 12.29 3.38 1.13
C ASN A 8 12.72 4.16 -0.13
N PRO A 9 13.94 4.73 -0.15
CA PRO A 9 14.41 5.50 -1.30
C PRO A 9 14.69 4.59 -2.49
N VAL A 10 14.24 5.01 -3.67
CA VAL A 10 14.57 4.37 -4.95
C VAL A 10 15.05 5.42 -5.93
N SER A 11 16.05 5.05 -6.75
CA SER A 11 16.58 5.89 -7.82
C SER A 11 15.60 6.03 -8.99
N SER A 12 14.73 5.05 -9.19
CA SER A 12 13.67 5.10 -10.19
C SER A 12 12.43 4.33 -9.76
N GLY A 13 11.26 4.71 -10.30
CA GLY A 13 9.96 4.18 -9.87
C GLY A 13 9.77 2.69 -10.17
N ASP A 14 10.40 2.20 -11.24
CA ASP A 14 10.46 0.81 -11.71
C ASP A 14 11.22 -0.14 -10.78
N GLN A 15 11.88 0.39 -9.74
CA GLN A 15 12.46 -0.42 -8.66
C GLN A 15 11.42 -0.82 -7.59
N CYS A 16 10.19 -0.32 -7.69
CA CYS A 16 9.07 -0.75 -6.86
C CYS A 16 8.25 -1.85 -7.55
N VAL A 17 7.49 -2.64 -6.78
CA VAL A 17 6.41 -3.47 -7.33
C VAL A 17 5.48 -2.59 -8.17
N GLN A 18 5.18 -2.99 -9.41
CA GLN A 18 4.33 -2.24 -10.32
C GLN A 18 2.95 -2.89 -10.42
N THR A 19 1.92 -2.14 -10.07
CA THR A 19 0.53 -2.60 -10.17
C THR A 19 -0.35 -1.53 -10.80
N TYR A 20 -1.56 -1.91 -11.19
CA TYR A 20 -2.63 -0.99 -11.49
C TYR A 20 -3.90 -1.41 -10.78
N SER A 21 -4.74 -0.43 -10.46
CA SER A 21 -6.04 -0.69 -9.85
C SER A 21 -7.13 -0.73 -10.91
N GLN A 22 -8.02 -1.71 -10.82
CA GLN A 22 -9.19 -1.80 -11.68
C GLN A 22 -10.44 -2.05 -10.85
N ARG A 23 -11.50 -1.33 -11.19
CA ARG A 23 -12.84 -1.54 -10.61
C ARG A 23 -13.44 -2.78 -11.25
N THR A 24 -13.75 -3.79 -10.45
CA THR A 24 -14.36 -5.04 -10.93
C THR A 24 -15.88 -5.04 -10.76
N GLN A 25 -16.37 -4.36 -9.71
CA GLN A 25 -17.79 -4.16 -9.42
C GLN A 25 -18.00 -2.79 -8.76
N THR A 26 -19.26 -2.42 -8.51
CA THR A 26 -19.57 -1.26 -7.67
C THR A 26 -18.86 -1.41 -6.33
N ASP A 27 -18.01 -0.43 -6.02
CA ASP A 27 -17.22 -0.31 -4.79
C ASP A 27 -16.22 -1.45 -4.52
N VAL A 28 -15.95 -2.29 -5.52
CA VAL A 28 -14.91 -3.32 -5.47
C VAL A 28 -13.78 -2.96 -6.43
N TRP A 29 -12.60 -2.76 -5.85
CA TRP A 29 -11.36 -2.46 -6.56
C TRP A 29 -10.34 -3.56 -6.29
N HIS A 30 -9.67 -4.02 -7.35
CA HIS A 30 -8.57 -4.96 -7.25
C HIS A 30 -7.29 -4.34 -7.77
N PHE A 31 -6.18 -4.75 -7.17
CA PHE A 31 -4.85 -4.49 -7.69
C PHE A 31 -4.39 -5.68 -8.53
N TYR A 32 -3.90 -5.37 -9.72
CA TYR A 32 -3.33 -6.32 -10.66
C TYR A 32 -1.90 -5.92 -10.97
N ASP A 33 -1.05 -6.90 -11.26
CA ASP A 33 0.31 -6.64 -11.74
C ASP A 33 0.26 -5.86 -13.05
N ASP A 34 1.07 -4.81 -13.18
CA ASP A 34 1.20 -4.10 -14.44
C ASP A 34 2.03 -4.94 -15.42
N MET A 35 1.35 -5.66 -16.31
CA MET A 35 1.98 -6.57 -17.29
C MET A 35 2.89 -5.86 -18.30
N ARG A 36 2.93 -4.52 -18.33
CA ARG A 36 3.89 -3.75 -19.14
C ARG A 36 5.27 -3.68 -18.48
N GLN A 37 5.38 -4.11 -17.22
CA GLN A 37 6.58 -4.09 -16.39
C GLN A 37 7.00 -5.52 -16.05
N ALA A 38 8.21 -5.67 -15.50
CA ALA A 38 8.66 -6.98 -15.02
C ALA A 38 7.75 -7.48 -13.88
N ALA A 39 7.50 -8.79 -13.87
CA ALA A 39 6.70 -9.42 -12.82
C ALA A 39 7.35 -9.17 -11.43
N PRO A 40 6.56 -8.94 -10.37
CA PRO A 40 7.09 -8.67 -9.04
C PRO A 40 7.94 -9.83 -8.51
N THR A 41 9.13 -9.51 -7.99
CA THR A 41 10.00 -10.49 -7.33
C THR A 41 9.71 -10.63 -5.84
N TRP A 42 8.89 -9.71 -5.31
CA TRP A 42 8.59 -9.55 -3.88
C TRP A 42 9.84 -9.28 -3.03
N LYS A 43 10.87 -8.70 -3.65
CA LYS A 43 12.11 -8.23 -3.02
C LYS A 43 12.27 -6.71 -3.14
N GLU A 44 11.34 -6.04 -3.82
CA GLU A 44 11.31 -4.60 -4.00
C GLU A 44 11.05 -3.89 -2.67
N VAL A 45 11.70 -2.75 -2.45
CA VAL A 45 11.60 -1.98 -1.20
C VAL A 45 10.32 -1.15 -1.09
N CYS A 46 9.55 -1.07 -2.19
CA CYS A 46 8.36 -0.24 -2.32
C CYS A 46 7.38 -0.85 -3.31
N ALA A 47 6.13 -0.38 -3.27
CA ALA A 47 5.12 -0.66 -4.27
C ALA A 47 4.58 0.65 -4.86
N ARG A 48 4.24 0.62 -6.15
CA ARG A 48 3.59 1.70 -6.88
C ARG A 48 2.40 1.14 -7.65
N SER A 49 1.30 1.88 -7.61
CA SER A 49 0.09 1.54 -8.35
C SER A 49 -0.36 2.70 -9.22
N ALA A 50 -0.67 2.40 -10.49
CA ALA A 50 -1.48 3.29 -11.31
C ALA A 50 -2.93 3.19 -10.85
N MET A 51 -3.49 4.27 -10.30
CA MET A 51 -4.84 4.28 -9.75
C MET A 51 -5.62 5.54 -10.15
N SER A 52 -6.96 5.45 -10.11
CA SER A 52 -7.80 6.61 -10.38
C SER A 52 -7.53 7.73 -9.36
N ASN A 53 -7.59 8.99 -9.81
CA ASN A 53 -7.37 10.14 -8.92
C ASN A 53 -8.35 10.12 -7.74
N TRP A 54 -9.60 9.77 -8.01
CA TRP A 54 -10.64 9.65 -6.99
C TRP A 54 -10.23 8.68 -5.87
N MET A 55 -9.76 7.47 -6.22
CA MET A 55 -9.35 6.49 -5.22
C MET A 55 -8.11 6.92 -4.46
N ASN A 56 -7.11 7.50 -5.13
CA ASN A 56 -5.90 8.00 -4.49
C ASN A 56 -6.19 9.15 -3.50
N THR A 57 -7.13 10.03 -3.84
CA THR A 57 -7.53 11.12 -2.95
C THR A 57 -8.32 10.58 -1.76
N GLN A 58 -9.31 9.71 -2.00
CA GLN A 58 -10.18 9.23 -0.93
C GLN A 58 -9.50 8.27 0.05
N SER A 59 -8.52 7.48 -0.39
CA SER A 59 -7.82 6.52 0.47
C SER A 59 -7.07 7.19 1.64
N MET A 60 -6.52 8.39 1.42
CA MET A 60 -5.76 9.15 2.41
C MET A 60 -6.52 10.36 2.96
N GLN A 61 -7.68 10.71 2.42
CA GLN A 61 -8.46 11.87 2.87
C GLN A 61 -8.73 11.89 4.39
N PRO A 62 -9.08 10.76 5.03
CA PRO A 62 -9.35 10.72 6.47
C PRO A 62 -8.09 10.86 7.33
N PHE A 63 -6.90 10.58 6.79
CA PHE A 63 -5.67 10.44 7.56
C PHE A 63 -5.31 11.70 8.38
N PRO A 64 -5.35 12.93 7.83
CA PRO A 64 -5.01 14.13 8.59
C PRO A 64 -5.96 14.44 9.74
N THR A 65 -7.26 14.17 9.58
CA THR A 65 -8.28 14.60 10.57
C THR A 65 -8.72 13.49 11.51
N GLN A 66 -8.69 12.24 11.06
CA GLN A 66 -9.18 11.09 11.84
C GLN A 66 -8.05 10.27 12.47
N PHE A 67 -6.82 10.37 11.94
CA PHE A 67 -5.68 9.62 12.46
C PHE A 67 -4.60 10.52 13.07
N THR A 68 -4.02 11.45 12.31
CA THR A 68 -2.87 12.23 12.82
C THR A 68 -3.25 13.21 13.92
N GLN A 69 -4.37 13.93 13.78
CA GLN A 69 -4.84 14.88 14.79
C GLN A 69 -5.18 14.24 16.14
N PRO A 70 -6.03 13.19 16.23
CA PRO A 70 -6.38 12.58 17.52
C PRO A 70 -5.20 11.90 18.20
N ASN A 71 -4.30 11.29 17.42
CA ASN A 71 -3.10 10.63 17.95
C ASN A 71 -1.92 11.59 18.15
N ARG A 72 -2.10 12.88 17.84
CA ARG A 72 -1.07 13.93 17.93
C ARG A 72 0.25 13.54 17.26
N LEU A 73 0.15 12.88 16.11
CA LEU A 73 1.32 12.49 15.32
C LEU A 73 2.02 13.74 14.80
N LEU A 74 3.25 13.95 15.26
CA LEU A 74 4.16 14.98 14.80
C LEU A 74 4.98 14.48 13.61
N ASP A 75 5.69 15.41 12.97
CA ASP A 75 6.60 15.04 11.89
C ASP A 75 7.63 14.01 12.38
N ARG A 76 7.80 12.95 11.58
CA ARG A 76 8.66 11.78 11.86
C ARG A 76 8.26 10.90 13.04
N ASP A 77 7.09 11.09 13.65
CA ASP A 77 6.60 10.14 14.64
C ASP A 77 6.32 8.79 13.98
N ALA A 78 6.82 7.74 14.62
CA ALA A 78 6.56 6.38 14.19
C ALA A 78 5.09 6.02 14.46
N TYR A 79 4.39 5.55 13.43
CA TYR A 79 3.08 4.93 13.55
C TYR A 79 3.10 3.61 12.80
N TRP A 80 2.19 2.70 13.17
CA TRP A 80 2.00 1.44 12.48
C TRP A 80 0.55 1.29 12.06
N TYR A 81 0.34 0.57 10.97
CA TYR A 81 -0.97 0.09 10.56
C TYR A 81 -1.15 -1.33 11.09
N TYR A 82 -2.19 -1.55 11.89
CA TYR A 82 -2.60 -2.88 12.31
C TYR A 82 -3.77 -3.33 11.45
N ALA A 83 -3.56 -4.43 10.73
CA ALA A 83 -4.55 -5.04 9.86
C ALA A 83 -5.12 -6.29 10.55
N PRO A 84 -6.16 -6.16 11.40
CA PRO A 84 -6.69 -7.26 12.20
C PRO A 84 -7.16 -8.46 11.35
N GLU A 85 -7.60 -8.20 10.13
CA GLU A 85 -8.02 -9.21 9.15
C GLU A 85 -6.91 -10.21 8.81
N PHE A 86 -5.63 -9.83 8.99
CA PHE A 86 -4.47 -10.69 8.77
C PHE A 86 -3.84 -11.22 10.06
N ALA A 87 -4.42 -10.95 11.25
CA ALA A 87 -3.85 -11.40 12.53
C ALA A 87 -3.75 -12.94 12.66
N GLY A 88 -4.59 -13.68 11.93
CA GLY A 88 -4.54 -15.14 11.85
C GLY A 88 -3.64 -15.69 10.75
N CYS A 89 -3.00 -14.82 9.95
CA CYS A 89 -2.12 -15.22 8.86
C CYS A 89 -0.70 -15.44 9.37
N SER A 90 -0.13 -16.61 9.07
CA SER A 90 1.30 -16.86 9.30
C SER A 90 2.12 -16.21 8.18
N ALA A 91 2.78 -15.09 8.50
CA ALA A 91 3.69 -14.40 7.57
C ALA A 91 5.05 -15.12 7.39
N THR A 92 5.29 -16.22 8.10
CA THR A 92 6.54 -16.99 8.05
C THR A 92 6.55 -18.07 6.97
N ALA A 93 5.44 -18.30 6.28
CA ALA A 93 5.33 -19.26 5.18
C ALA A 93 5.40 -18.55 3.82
N ALA A 94 6.12 -19.14 2.86
CA ALA A 94 6.21 -18.65 1.47
C ALA A 94 4.84 -18.59 0.75
N THR A 95 3.84 -19.30 1.28
CA THR A 95 2.44 -19.16 0.88
C THR A 95 1.63 -18.86 2.13
N VAL A 96 1.14 -17.63 2.23
CA VAL A 96 0.27 -17.22 3.34
C VAL A 96 -1.09 -17.89 3.13
N LYS A 97 -1.33 -19.01 3.82
CA LYS A 97 -2.67 -19.59 3.92
C LYS A 97 -3.36 -18.95 5.12
N CYS A 98 -4.41 -18.18 4.86
CA CYS A 98 -5.29 -17.72 5.92
C CYS A 98 -6.74 -17.64 5.52
N THR A 99 -7.58 -17.79 6.54
CA THR A 99 -8.99 -17.45 6.50
C THR A 99 -9.12 -16.01 6.96
N VAL A 100 -9.30 -15.09 6.00
CA VAL A 100 -9.64 -13.70 6.30
C VAL A 100 -10.99 -13.71 7.03
N LYS A 101 -11.09 -13.02 8.16
CA LYS A 101 -12.32 -12.92 8.96
C LYS A 101 -13.03 -11.61 8.72
#